data_AF-A0A6G8S348-F1
#
_entry.id   AF-A0A6G8S348-F1
#
_cell.length_a   1.000
_cell.length_b   1.000
_cell.length_c   1.000
_cell.angle_alpha   90.00
_cell.angle_beta   90.00
_cell.angle_gamma   90.00
#
_symmetry.space_group_name_H-M   'P 1'
#
loop_
_entity.id
_entity.type
_entity.pdbx_description
1 polymer ?
#
loop_
_entity_poly.entity_id
_entity_poly.type
_entity_poly.pdbx_seq_one_letter_code
_entity_poly.pdbx_strand_id
1 'polypeptide(L)'
;MDIILLQRIKNLGKLGDKVSVKAGYGRNFLIPQGKAVAATEANTAAFEARRAELEKAEAEVLAAAQARADQLNEVNIVITAKSGDEGKLFGSIGTRDIADALTNAGLEVDRAEVRLPNGALRHTGEFNIAIQLHHDVAAEVLVTIVAE
;
A
#
# COMPACT_ATOMS: atom_id res chain seq x y z
N MET A 1 -23.95 4.68 -15.23
CA MET A 1 -23.29 6.00 -15.32
C MET A 1 -21.90 5.72 -15.81
N ASP A 2 -21.51 6.33 -16.92
CA ASP A 2 -20.24 6.01 -17.55
C ASP A 2 -19.16 6.99 -17.09
N ILE A 3 -18.03 6.44 -16.69
CA ILE A 3 -16.89 7.19 -16.18
C ILE A 3 -15.61 6.71 -16.85
N ILE A 4 -14.62 7.57 -16.90
CA ILE A 4 -13.24 7.26 -17.32
C ILE A 4 -12.39 7.26 -16.06
N LEU A 5 -11.67 6.18 -15.81
CA LEU A 5 -10.79 6.04 -14.66
C LEU A 5 -9.53 6.89 -14.83
N LEU A 6 -9.22 7.72 -13.84
CA LEU A 6 -7.98 8.50 -13.79
C LEU A 6 -6.85 7.78 -13.06
N GLN A 7 -7.19 6.73 -12.31
CA GLN A 7 -6.25 5.86 -11.62
C GLN A 7 -6.75 4.43 -11.68
N ARG A 8 -5.87 3.46 -11.48
CA ARG A 8 -6.29 2.06 -11.40
C ARG A 8 -7.11 1.82 -10.13
N ILE A 9 -8.18 1.04 -10.25
CA ILE A 9 -9.04 0.66 -9.13
C ILE A 9 -9.28 -0.85 -9.15
N LYS A 10 -8.98 -1.48 -8.02
CA LYS A 10 -9.19 -2.93 -7.82
C LYS A 10 -10.66 -3.28 -8.11
N ASN A 11 -10.86 -4.33 -8.92
CA ASN A 11 -12.17 -4.84 -9.35
C ASN A 11 -13.00 -3.90 -10.25
N LEU A 12 -12.41 -2.82 -10.80
CA LEU A 12 -13.12 -1.91 -11.70
C LEU A 12 -12.41 -1.74 -13.05
N GLY A 13 -11.11 -1.45 -13.06
CA GLY A 13 -10.38 -1.24 -14.31
C GLY A 13 -9.02 -0.55 -14.13
N LYS A 14 -8.32 -0.36 -15.24
CA LYS A 14 -7.05 0.35 -15.34
C LYS A 14 -7.27 1.84 -15.64
N LEU A 15 -6.18 2.61 -15.54
CA LEU A 15 -6.15 4.02 -15.92
C LEU A 15 -6.58 4.18 -17.38
N GLY A 16 -7.56 5.06 -17.62
CA GLY A 16 -8.13 5.35 -18.94
C GLY A 16 -9.28 4.45 -19.38
N ASP A 17 -9.61 3.41 -18.62
CA ASP A 17 -10.74 2.55 -18.97
C ASP A 17 -12.08 3.29 -18.80
N LYS A 18 -12.92 3.19 -19.83
CA LYS A 18 -14.32 3.63 -19.76
C LYS A 18 -15.15 2.51 -19.14
N VAL A 19 -15.66 2.74 -17.95
CA VAL A 19 -16.43 1.75 -17.18
C VAL A 19 -17.80 2.28 -16.82
N SER A 20 -18.79 1.39 -16.84
CA SER A 20 -20.15 1.73 -16.39
C SER A 20 -20.33 1.34 -14.93
N VAL A 21 -20.59 2.32 -14.08
CA VAL A 21 -20.81 2.12 -12.64
C VAL A 21 -22.20 2.58 -12.21
N LYS A 22 -22.62 2.13 -11.02
CA LYS A 22 -23.81 2.67 -10.34
C LYS A 22 -23.62 4.16 -10.09
N ALA A 23 -24.64 4.97 -10.37
CA ALA A 23 -24.56 6.43 -10.29
C ALA A 23 -24.08 6.95 -8.93
N GLY A 24 -24.52 6.32 -7.82
CA GLY A 24 -24.08 6.70 -6.48
C GLY A 24 -22.58 6.47 -6.24
N TYR A 25 -22.01 5.38 -6.77
CA TYR A 25 -20.59 5.07 -6.61
C TYR A 25 -19.70 6.05 -7.40
N GLY A 26 -20.11 6.40 -8.63
CA GLY A 26 -19.45 7.43 -9.43
C GLY A 26 -19.52 8.81 -8.78
N ARG A 27 -20.73 9.26 -8.43
CA ARG A 27 -21.00 10.63 -7.97
C ARG A 27 -20.50 10.92 -6.55
N ASN A 28 -20.55 9.95 -5.64
CA ASN A 28 -20.27 10.20 -4.23
C ASN A 28 -18.86 9.76 -3.80
N PHE A 29 -18.20 8.89 -4.57
CA PHE A 29 -16.90 8.33 -4.19
C PHE A 29 -15.83 8.57 -5.26
N LEU A 30 -16.06 8.13 -6.50
CA LEU A 30 -15.00 8.14 -7.52
C LEU A 30 -14.66 9.55 -8.04
N ILE A 31 -15.67 10.35 -8.39
CA ILE A 31 -15.47 11.70 -8.93
C ILE A 31 -14.95 12.67 -7.84
N PRO A 32 -15.54 12.74 -6.64
CA PRO A 32 -15.07 13.66 -5.60
C PRO A 32 -13.64 13.36 -5.11
N GLN A 33 -13.21 12.10 -5.14
CA GLN A 33 -11.84 11.72 -4.76
C GLN A 33 -10.84 11.85 -5.93
N GLY A 34 -11.26 12.38 -7.09
CA GLY A 34 -10.40 12.54 -8.25
C GLY A 34 -10.01 11.23 -8.93
N LYS A 35 -10.68 10.11 -8.61
CA LYS A 35 -10.32 8.78 -9.12
C LYS A 35 -10.88 8.50 -10.51
N ALA A 36 -11.90 9.24 -10.92
CA ALA A 36 -12.55 9.12 -12.21
C ALA A 36 -13.22 10.42 -12.65
N VAL A 37 -13.48 10.56 -13.94
CA VAL A 37 -14.27 11.66 -14.53
C VAL A 37 -15.47 11.12 -15.30
N ALA A 38 -16.51 11.92 -15.47
CA ALA A 38 -17.66 11.53 -16.30
C ALA A 38 -17.21 11.33 -17.76
N ALA A 39 -17.69 10.27 -18.41
CA ALA A 39 -17.31 9.92 -19.77
C ALA A 39 -18.06 10.77 -20.83
N THR A 40 -17.81 12.09 -20.83
CA THR A 40 -18.26 13.02 -21.87
C THR A 40 -17.22 13.12 -22.98
N GLU A 41 -17.62 13.48 -24.20
CA GLU A 41 -16.70 13.61 -25.35
C GLU A 41 -15.54 14.57 -25.08
N ALA A 42 -15.82 15.70 -24.43
CA ALA A 42 -14.81 16.67 -24.01
C ALA A 42 -13.78 16.06 -23.04
N ASN A 43 -14.22 15.26 -22.07
CA ASN A 43 -13.34 14.62 -21.11
C ASN A 43 -12.52 13.49 -21.73
N THR A 44 -13.09 12.75 -22.69
CA THR A 44 -12.36 11.71 -23.43
C THR A 44 -11.19 12.32 -24.22
N ALA A 45 -11.45 13.41 -24.97
CA ALA A 45 -10.40 14.10 -25.73
C ALA A 45 -9.33 14.73 -24.82
N ALA A 46 -9.75 15.33 -23.70
CA ALA A 46 -8.82 15.86 -22.71
C ALA A 46 -7.97 14.77 -22.04
N PHE A 47 -8.56 13.60 -21.80
CA PHE A 47 -7.86 12.45 -21.26
C PHE A 47 -6.84 11.90 -22.25
N GLU A 48 -7.18 11.73 -23.53
CA GLU A 48 -6.24 11.27 -24.55
C GLU A 48 -5.02 12.20 -24.68
N ALA A 49 -5.23 13.52 -24.60
CA ALA A 49 -4.15 14.49 -24.62
C ALA A 49 -3.20 14.36 -23.41
N ARG A 50 -3.72 13.98 -22.24
CA ARG A 50 -2.96 13.82 -20.99
C ARG A 50 -2.55 12.38 -20.70
N ARG A 51 -2.97 11.42 -21.53
CA ARG A 51 -2.77 9.99 -21.30
C ARG A 51 -1.30 9.64 -21.18
N ALA A 52 -0.47 10.16 -22.08
CA ALA A 52 0.96 9.92 -22.07
C ALA A 52 1.65 10.49 -20.82
N GLU A 53 1.12 11.58 -20.24
CA GLU A 53 1.65 12.16 -19.01
C GLU A 53 1.26 11.31 -17.79
N LEU A 54 -0.01 10.91 -17.71
CA LEU A 54 -0.54 10.08 -16.64
C LEU A 54 0.08 8.67 -16.62
N GLU A 55 0.28 8.06 -17.80
CA GLU A 55 0.95 6.76 -17.92
C GLU A 55 2.42 6.83 -17.48
N LYS A 56 3.12 7.93 -17.79
CA LYS A 56 4.50 8.15 -17.31
C LYS A 56 4.54 8.33 -15.79
N ALA A 57 3.66 9.16 -15.24
CA ALA A 57 3.57 9.36 -13.79
C ALA A 57 3.27 8.04 -13.04
N GLU A 58 2.34 7.23 -13.55
CA GLU A 58 2.04 5.92 -12.97
C GLU A 58 3.25 4.97 -13.02
N ALA A 59 3.98 4.97 -14.14
CA ALA A 59 5.19 4.15 -14.30
C ALA A 59 6.31 4.60 -13.34
N GLU A 60 6.48 5.91 -13.12
CA GLU A 60 7.43 6.46 -12.16
C GLU A 60 7.07 6.06 -10.72
N VAL A 61 5.80 6.15 -10.34
CA VAL A 61 5.31 5.72 -9.02
C VAL A 61 5.52 4.23 -8.81
N LEU A 62 5.23 3.41 -9.83
CA LEU A 62 5.44 1.97 -9.78
C LEU A 62 6.93 1.64 -9.64
N ALA A 63 7.79 2.30 -10.42
CA ALA A 63 9.24 2.10 -10.34
C ALA A 63 9.80 2.50 -8.97
N ALA A 64 9.35 3.62 -8.39
CA ALA A 64 9.72 4.04 -7.05
C ALA A 64 9.24 3.06 -5.97
N ALA A 65 8.03 2.52 -6.13
CA ALA A 65 7.51 1.50 -5.22
C ALA A 65 8.28 0.18 -5.32
N GLN A 66 8.67 -0.24 -6.53
CA GLN A 66 9.48 -1.44 -6.73
C GLN A 66 10.87 -1.28 -6.11
N ALA A 67 11.53 -0.14 -6.32
CA ALA A 67 12.82 0.14 -5.71
C ALA A 67 12.76 0.10 -4.17
N ARG A 68 11.70 0.65 -3.57
CA ARG A 68 11.47 0.52 -2.11
C ARG A 68 11.21 -0.92 -1.70
N ALA A 69 10.48 -1.70 -2.50
CA ALA A 69 10.18 -3.09 -2.21
C ALA A 69 11.46 -3.94 -2.17
N ASP A 70 12.36 -3.73 -3.14
CA ASP A 70 13.61 -4.46 -3.24
C ASP A 70 14.51 -4.16 -2.02
N GLN A 71 14.58 -2.90 -1.58
CA GLN A 71 15.28 -2.51 -0.35
C GLN A 71 14.69 -3.18 0.90
N LEU A 72 13.36 -3.30 0.98
CA LEU A 72 12.68 -3.89 2.13
C LEU A 72 12.84 -5.41 2.19
N ASN A 73 12.84 -6.09 1.05
CA ASN A 73 12.99 -7.56 0.98
C ASN A 73 14.35 -8.05 1.50
N GLU A 74 15.39 -7.22 1.43
CA GLU A 74 16.74 -7.59 1.91
C GLU A 74 16.95 -7.32 3.41
N VAL A 75 15.97 -6.70 4.07
CA VAL A 75 16.12 -6.20 5.44
C VAL A 75 15.49 -7.15 6.44
N ASN A 76 16.27 -7.49 7.47
CA ASN A 76 15.79 -8.16 8.67
C ASN A 76 15.81 -7.16 9.83
N ILE A 77 14.70 -7.03 10.53
CA ILE A 77 14.56 -6.11 11.66
C ILE A 77 14.46 -6.89 12.95
N VAL A 78 15.31 -6.52 13.90
CA VAL A 78 15.26 -7.06 15.25
C VAL A 78 14.54 -6.07 16.16
N ILE A 79 13.43 -6.51 16.76
CA ILE A 79 12.68 -5.71 17.75
C ILE A 79 12.87 -6.37 19.12
N THR A 80 13.47 -5.65 20.05
CA THR A 80 13.61 -6.09 21.45
C THR A 80 12.38 -5.70 22.25
N ALA A 81 11.75 -6.66 22.92
CA ALA A 81 10.59 -6.40 23.75
C ALA A 81 10.53 -7.33 24.96
N LYS A 82 9.99 -6.82 26.08
CA LYS A 82 9.83 -7.61 27.31
C LYS A 82 8.90 -8.79 27.09
N SER A 83 9.40 -9.99 27.39
CA SER A 83 8.64 -11.24 27.36
C SER A 83 8.75 -11.99 28.69
N GLY A 84 7.73 -12.78 29.01
CA GLY A 84 7.81 -13.79 30.07
C GLY A 84 8.57 -15.04 29.61
N ASP A 85 8.79 -15.97 30.54
CA ASP A 85 9.61 -17.17 30.35
C ASP A 85 9.14 -18.09 29.21
N GLU A 86 7.84 -18.07 28.87
CA GLU A 86 7.24 -18.85 27.79
C GLU A 86 7.25 -18.14 26.42
N GLY A 87 8.02 -17.06 26.26
CA GLY A 87 8.09 -16.30 25.00
C GLY A 87 6.83 -15.48 24.70
N LYS A 88 5.92 -15.34 25.68
CA LYS A 88 4.76 -14.45 25.60
C LYS A 88 5.18 -13.03 25.93
N LEU A 89 4.91 -12.09 25.04
CA LEU A 89 5.19 -10.67 25.24
C LEU A 89 4.27 -10.09 26.32
N PHE A 90 4.81 -9.22 27.18
CA PHE A 90 4.00 -8.45 28.13
C PHE A 90 3.14 -7.40 27.40
N GLY A 91 3.62 -6.90 26.27
CA GLY A 91 2.90 -6.03 25.35
C GLY A 91 2.51 -6.73 24.05
N SER A 92 2.16 -5.92 23.06
CA SER A 92 1.94 -6.37 21.69
C SER A 92 2.72 -5.49 20.73
N ILE A 93 3.34 -6.09 19.73
CA ILE A 93 4.01 -5.37 18.65
C ILE A 93 2.99 -5.17 17.52
N GLY A 94 2.59 -3.91 17.32
CA GLY A 94 1.61 -3.51 16.33
C GLY A 94 2.24 -2.97 15.05
N THR A 95 1.39 -2.52 14.12
CA THR A 95 1.85 -1.91 12.86
C THR A 95 2.70 -0.67 13.07
N ARG A 96 2.44 0.10 14.14
CA ARG A 96 3.23 1.30 14.47
C ARG A 96 4.65 0.94 14.87
N ASP A 97 4.83 -0.03 15.75
CA ASP A 97 6.16 -0.40 16.25
C ASP A 97 7.04 -0.97 15.13
N ILE A 98 6.43 -1.73 14.20
CA ILE A 98 7.10 -2.24 13.01
C ILE A 98 7.49 -1.10 12.06
N ALA A 99 6.57 -0.17 11.79
CA ALA A 99 6.83 0.99 10.93
C ALA A 99 7.91 1.91 11.51
N ASP A 100 7.89 2.15 12.83
CA ASP A 100 8.91 2.95 13.52
C ASP A 100 10.29 2.26 13.45
N ALA A 101 10.34 0.93 13.64
CA ALA A 101 11.58 0.17 13.53
C ALA A 101 12.17 0.21 12.11
N LEU A 102 11.32 0.09 11.08
CA LEU A 102 11.70 0.25 9.67
C LEU A 102 12.23 1.65 9.37
N THR A 103 11.53 2.67 9.85
CA THR A 103 11.89 4.08 9.65
C THR A 103 13.23 4.39 10.31
N ASN A 104 13.48 3.86 11.51
CA ASN A 104 14.76 3.98 12.21
C ASN A 104 15.91 3.26 11.48
N ALA A 105 15.61 2.20 10.72
CA ALA A 105 16.58 1.52 9.85
C ALA A 105 16.86 2.27 8.54
N GLY A 106 16.21 3.43 8.32
CA GLY A 106 16.40 4.27 7.13
C GLY A 106 15.39 4.00 6.01
N LEU A 107 14.36 3.18 6.24
CA LEU A 107 13.31 2.86 5.28
C LEU A 107 11.99 3.48 5.73
N GLU A 108 11.60 4.58 5.09
CA GLU A 108 10.33 5.25 5.41
C GLU A 108 9.13 4.35 5.04
N VAL A 109 8.43 3.86 6.07
CA VAL A 109 7.23 3.02 5.95
C VAL A 109 6.13 3.59 6.84
N ASP A 110 4.92 3.75 6.29
CA ASP A 110 3.76 4.18 7.08
C ASP A 110 3.07 2.97 7.73
N ARG A 111 2.53 3.15 8.94
CA ARG A 111 1.71 2.14 9.65
C ARG A 111 0.54 1.58 8.82
N ALA A 112 0.04 2.33 7.83
CA ALA A 112 -1.05 1.93 6.93
C ALA A 112 -0.58 0.95 5.83
N GLU A 113 0.71 0.94 5.52
CA GLU A 113 1.34 0.04 4.56
C GLU A 113 1.58 -1.34 5.17
N VAL A 114 1.78 -1.43 6.49
CA VAL A 114 2.03 -2.70 7.21
C VAL A 114 0.77 -3.56 7.28
N ARG A 115 0.86 -4.81 6.81
CA ARG A 115 -0.24 -5.79 6.84
C ARG A 115 -0.03 -6.85 7.90
N LEU A 116 -0.89 -6.84 8.91
CA LEU A 116 -0.96 -7.84 9.97
C LEU A 116 -2.29 -8.60 9.90
N PRO A 117 -2.43 -9.64 9.07
CA PRO A 117 -3.70 -10.37 8.90
C PRO A 117 -4.17 -11.06 10.19
N ASN A 118 -3.24 -11.50 11.03
CA ASN A 118 -3.51 -12.17 12.30
C ASN A 118 -3.53 -11.20 13.50
N GLY A 119 -3.41 -9.89 13.25
CA GLY A 119 -3.31 -8.86 14.27
C GLY A 119 -1.91 -8.69 14.86
N ALA A 120 -1.83 -7.98 15.99
CA ALA A 120 -0.57 -7.64 16.64
C ALA A 120 0.18 -8.87 17.18
N LEU A 121 1.51 -8.84 17.11
CA LEU A 121 2.39 -9.94 17.52
C LEU A 121 2.51 -9.96 19.05
N ARG A 122 2.32 -11.14 19.65
CA ARG A 122 2.31 -11.36 21.10
C ARG A 122 3.30 -12.41 21.59
N HIS A 123 4.14 -12.91 20.67
CA HIS A 123 5.14 -13.92 20.96
C HIS A 123 6.49 -13.48 20.39
N THR A 124 7.56 -13.88 21.06
CA THR A 124 8.93 -13.80 20.54
C THR A 124 9.12 -14.80 19.40
N GLY A 125 9.97 -14.47 18.44
CA GLY A 125 10.23 -15.32 17.27
C GLY A 125 10.32 -14.52 15.97
N GLU A 126 10.39 -15.25 14.86
CA GLU A 126 10.51 -14.70 13.52
C GLU A 126 9.15 -14.66 12.83
N PHE A 127 8.83 -13.50 12.23
CA PHE A 127 7.56 -13.26 11.55
C PHE A 127 7.81 -12.59 10.21
N ASN A 128 7.31 -13.18 9.12
CA ASN A 128 7.28 -12.54 7.82
C ASN A 128 6.08 -11.61 7.74
N ILE A 129 6.34 -10.31 7.54
CA ILE A 129 5.31 -9.27 7.50
C ILE A 129 5.30 -8.66 6.10
N ALA A 130 4.11 -8.68 5.49
CA ALA A 130 3.91 -8.04 4.19
C ALA A 130 3.72 -6.53 4.35
N ILE A 131 4.46 -5.75 3.59
CA ILE A 131 4.34 -4.29 3.49
C ILE A 131 3.78 -3.95 2.11
N GLN A 132 2.60 -3.33 2.09
CA GLN A 132 1.92 -2.93 0.87
C GLN A 132 2.33 -1.51 0.46
N LEU A 133 3.32 -1.38 -0.43
CA LEU A 133 3.85 -0.09 -0.89
C LEU A 133 3.03 0.50 -2.04
N HIS A 134 2.43 -0.36 -2.86
CA HIS A 134 1.60 0.05 -3.98
C HIS A 134 0.51 -0.99 -4.25
N HIS A 135 -0.45 -0.69 -5.13
CA HIS A 135 -1.57 -1.59 -5.38
C HIS A 135 -1.15 -2.96 -5.96
N ASP A 136 -0.09 -2.98 -6.77
CA ASP A 136 0.47 -4.18 -7.40
C ASP A 136 1.84 -4.58 -6.79
N VAL A 137 2.37 -3.83 -5.81
CA VAL A 137 3.70 -4.07 -5.21
C VAL A 137 3.58 -4.26 -3.70
N ALA A 138 4.05 -5.42 -3.22
CA ALA A 138 4.23 -5.74 -1.81
C ALA A 138 5.64 -6.27 -1.57
N ALA A 139 6.20 -5.97 -0.40
CA ALA A 139 7.47 -6.50 0.07
C ALA A 139 7.24 -7.40 1.28
N GLU A 140 8.09 -8.40 1.48
CA GLU A 140 8.10 -9.25 2.66
C GLU A 140 9.32 -8.91 3.52
N VAL A 141 9.08 -8.50 4.77
CA VAL A 141 10.14 -8.19 5.72
C VAL A 141 10.14 -9.23 6.83
N LEU A 142 11.31 -9.79 7.12
CA LEU A 142 11.52 -10.65 8.27
C LEU A 142 11.65 -9.78 9.53
N VAL A 143 10.73 -9.96 10.47
CA VAL A 143 10.76 -9.29 11.77
C VAL A 143 11.08 -10.33 12.85
N THR A 144 12.22 -10.16 13.49
CA THR A 144 12.71 -11.01 14.57
C THR A 144 12.44 -10.32 15.90
N ILE A 145 11.56 -10.90 16.72
CA ILE A 145 11.25 -10.38 18.05
C ILE A 145 12.08 -11.13 19.09
N VAL A 146 12.93 -10.39 19.81
CA VAL A 146 13.85 -10.93 20.84
C VAL A 146 13.43 -10.42 22.22
N ALA A 147 13.58 -11.27 23.23
CA ALA A 147 13.37 -10.90 24.62
C ALA A 147 14.39 -9.83 25.06
N GLU A 148 13.89 -8.78 25.71
CA GLU A 148 14.73 -7.83 26.49
C GLU A 148 15.22 -8.46 27.79
#